data_AF-A0A519D0Q8-F1
#
_entry.id   AF-A0A519D0Q8-F1
#
_cell.length_a   1.000
_cell.length_b   1.000
_cell.length_c   1.000
_cell.angle_alpha   90.00
_cell.angle_beta   90.00
_cell.angle_gamma   90.00
#
_symmetry.space_group_name_H-M   'P 1'
#
loop_
_entity.id
_entity.type
_entity.pdbx_description
1 polymer ?
#
loop_
_entity_poly.entity_id
_entity_poly.type
_entity_poly.pdbx_seq_one_letter_code
_entity_poly.pdbx_strand_id
1 'polypeptide(L)'
;MGLMAKKDTYLALLRRGIDDTTAMHLADAGLKIGDLKKIDKSQLVDNYALKPDIAEGVLTIIKAGPQSHGKERYLAKVLAPERKKTSKIEEQKFRREQKDILADLAEQKDRLKLAKVDAFRNQKLVMNRLGKTVELIVKLENNLYDESKDDQKSKIRDQLETRGLEAARDHELLELVGTPQDIVDFRRLMVPKLVLHACPECGDELDPRSCRNPDDVDNWSFICWDCETPFTAALGDVVDGVFENGSRIVIDENKPPRESVPAKPASKDFTTVSQLIIKDMEKTGATADQMAAATEASSLAGGLMSINDWIDQTLAAKGYIQAQEDREDFILRTGAGATKFNKWMKKAGLYFNKQTGRWTRYEDR
;
A
#
# COMPACT_ATOMS: atom_id res chain seq x y z
N MET A 1 38.58 52.05 38.35
CA MET A 1 38.43 52.53 36.96
C MET A 1 38.24 51.43 35.89
N GLY A 2 38.50 50.14 36.16
CA GLY A 2 38.49 49.09 35.12
C GLY A 2 37.13 48.47 34.72
N LEU A 3 36.09 48.56 35.56
CA LEU A 3 34.79 47.92 35.30
C LEU A 3 33.93 48.63 34.25
N MET A 4 34.01 49.96 34.14
CA MET A 4 33.28 50.72 33.11
C MET A 4 33.83 50.45 31.70
N ALA A 5 35.16 50.40 31.54
CA ALA A 5 35.81 50.19 30.24
C ALA A 5 35.48 48.83 29.62
N LYS A 6 35.36 47.77 30.43
CA LYS A 6 34.95 46.43 29.97
C LYS A 6 33.53 46.43 29.41
N LYS A 7 32.60 47.05 30.14
CA LYS A 7 31.19 47.13 29.75
C LYS A 7 31.00 47.96 28.48
N ASP A 8 31.75 49.05 28.35
CA ASP A 8 31.70 49.93 27.17
C ASP A 8 32.24 49.24 25.90
N THR A 9 33.36 48.53 26.01
CA THR A 9 33.89 47.72 24.91
C THR A 9 32.90 46.62 24.52
N TYR A 10 32.39 45.86 25.50
CA TYR A 10 31.45 44.78 25.27
C TYR A 10 30.19 45.27 24.52
N LEU A 11 29.53 46.31 25.04
CA LEU A 11 28.34 46.89 24.41
C LEU A 11 28.63 47.44 23.01
N ALA A 12 29.83 47.97 22.78
CA ALA A 12 30.19 48.51 21.48
C ALA A 12 30.53 47.44 20.43
N LEU A 13 30.96 46.24 20.85
CA LEU A 13 31.13 45.07 19.97
C LEU A 13 29.76 44.47 19.63
N LEU A 14 28.85 44.39 20.60
CA LEU A 14 27.47 43.94 20.37
C LEU A 14 26.71 44.86 19.41
N ARG A 15 26.83 46.18 19.57
CA ARG A 15 26.23 47.16 18.64
C ARG A 15 26.76 47.05 17.21
N ARG A 16 27.90 46.41 17.00
CA ARG A 16 28.46 46.12 15.67
C ARG A 16 28.07 44.75 15.13
N GLY A 17 27.40 43.92 15.93
CA GLY A 17 26.89 42.62 15.52
C GLY A 17 27.87 41.46 15.70
N ILE A 18 28.86 41.60 16.58
CA ILE A 18 29.68 40.46 17.04
C ILE A 18 28.84 39.66 18.05
N ASP A 19 28.99 38.33 18.04
CA ASP A 19 28.28 37.46 18.97
C ASP A 19 28.67 37.71 20.44
N ASP A 20 27.76 37.37 21.36
CA ASP A 20 27.91 37.66 22.79
C ASP A 20 29.16 37.01 23.41
N THR A 21 29.53 35.80 22.97
CA THR A 21 30.67 35.07 23.51
C THR A 21 32.01 35.65 23.08
N THR A 22 32.15 35.99 21.79
CA THR A 22 33.36 36.62 21.26
C THR A 22 33.51 38.05 21.77
N ALA A 23 32.40 38.79 21.90
CA ALA A 23 32.39 40.14 22.45
C ALA A 23 32.83 40.16 23.92
N MET A 24 32.37 39.20 24.73
CA MET A 24 32.75 39.08 26.14
C MET A 24 34.23 38.71 26.27
N HIS A 25 34.70 37.74 25.48
CA HIS A 25 36.10 37.31 25.48
C HIS A 25 37.07 38.45 25.13
N LEU A 26 36.76 39.24 24.10
CA LEU A 26 37.57 40.39 23.69
C LEU A 26 37.52 41.55 24.70
N ALA A 27 36.35 41.78 25.33
CA ALA A 27 36.20 42.80 26.36
C ALA A 27 36.93 42.41 27.66
N ASP A 28 36.94 41.13 28.03
CA ASP A 28 37.67 40.63 29.19
C ASP A 28 39.18 40.64 29.00
N ALA A 29 39.63 40.48 27.76
CA ALA A 29 41.02 40.68 27.36
C ALA A 29 41.48 42.16 27.40
N GLY A 30 40.56 43.10 27.71
CA GLY A 30 40.89 44.52 27.92
C GLY A 30 41.11 45.32 26.62
N LEU A 31 40.82 44.73 25.47
CA LEU A 31 40.99 45.38 24.17
C LEU A 31 39.95 46.48 23.97
N LYS A 32 40.39 47.66 23.53
CA LYS A 32 39.45 48.71 23.09
C LYS A 32 39.22 48.58 21.59
N ILE A 33 38.10 49.12 21.11
CA ILE A 33 37.76 49.13 19.67
C ILE A 33 38.86 49.80 18.84
N GLY A 34 39.50 50.83 19.38
CA GLY A 34 40.62 51.52 18.73
C GLY A 34 41.86 50.63 18.55
N ASP A 35 42.07 49.68 19.46
CA ASP A 35 43.18 48.72 19.40
C ASP A 35 42.84 47.58 18.44
N LEU A 36 41.59 47.09 18.45
CA LEU A 36 41.09 46.09 17.50
C LEU A 36 41.15 46.54 16.03
N LYS A 37 41.20 47.84 15.75
CA LYS A 37 41.42 48.38 14.39
C LYS A 37 42.87 48.26 13.93
N LYS A 38 43.82 48.11 14.86
CA LYS A 38 45.27 48.10 14.61
C LYS A 38 45.88 46.70 14.68
N ILE A 39 45.10 45.71 15.13
CA ILE A 39 45.53 44.32 15.33
C ILE A 39 45.25 43.51 14.06
N ASP A 40 46.18 42.65 13.67
CA ASP A 40 46.06 41.77 12.51
C ASP A 40 45.49 40.39 12.86
N LYS A 41 45.06 39.64 11.83
CA LYS A 41 44.44 38.30 11.98
C LYS A 41 45.30 37.34 12.79
N SER A 42 46.60 37.29 12.55
CA SER A 42 47.55 36.44 13.28
C SER A 42 47.59 36.79 14.77
N GLN A 43 47.61 38.08 15.11
CA GLN A 43 47.63 38.52 16.50
C GLN A 43 46.33 38.20 17.25
N LEU A 44 45.17 38.16 16.58
CA LEU A 44 43.90 37.72 17.18
C LEU A 44 43.85 36.21 17.43
N VAL A 45 44.47 35.43 16.56
CA VAL A 45 44.54 33.97 16.69
C VAL A 45 45.57 33.58 17.75
N ASP A 46 46.77 34.15 17.69
CA ASP A 46 47.90 33.74 18.52
C ASP A 46 47.82 34.28 19.95
N ASN A 47 47.40 35.54 20.15
CA ASN A 47 47.38 36.15 21.48
C ASN A 47 46.04 36.00 22.20
N TYR A 48 44.94 35.80 21.46
CA TYR A 48 43.58 35.74 22.01
C TYR A 48 42.85 34.44 21.68
N ALA A 49 43.56 33.43 21.16
CA ALA A 49 43.07 32.07 20.89
C ALA A 49 41.76 32.01 20.06
N LEU A 50 41.53 33.01 19.19
CA LEU A 50 40.35 33.03 18.33
C LEU A 50 40.55 32.08 17.14
N LYS A 51 39.49 31.38 16.74
CA LYS A 51 39.51 30.62 15.48
C LYS A 51 39.76 31.57 14.30
N PRO A 52 40.52 31.16 13.28
CA PRO A 52 40.87 32.04 12.16
C PRO A 52 39.66 32.65 11.44
N ASP A 53 38.56 31.90 11.33
CA ASP A 53 37.32 32.37 10.70
C ASP A 53 36.60 33.44 11.54
N ILE A 54 36.65 33.29 12.87
CA ILE A 54 36.08 34.24 13.83
C ILE A 54 36.91 35.53 13.83
N ALA A 55 38.24 35.41 13.86
CA ALA A 55 39.14 36.57 13.82
C ALA A 55 38.93 37.42 12.55
N GLU A 56 38.72 36.77 11.41
CA GLU A 56 38.41 37.45 10.15
C GLU A 56 37.02 38.10 10.16
N GLY A 57 36.01 37.41 10.69
CA GLY A 57 34.66 37.96 10.91
C GLY A 57 34.69 39.23 11.77
N VAL A 58 35.42 39.21 12.89
CA VAL A 58 35.56 40.35 13.79
C VAL A 58 36.24 41.54 13.09
N LEU A 59 37.36 41.33 12.39
CA LEU A 59 38.08 42.41 11.70
C LEU A 59 37.24 43.06 10.60
N THR A 60 36.48 42.27 9.83
CA THR A 60 35.62 42.80 8.77
C THR A 60 34.49 43.67 9.34
N ILE A 61 33.89 43.26 10.45
CA ILE A 61 32.81 44.01 11.11
C ILE A 61 33.32 45.30 11.76
N ILE A 62 34.49 45.26 12.39
CA ILE A 62 35.10 46.44 13.01
C ILE A 62 35.50 47.49 11.96
N LYS A 63 35.95 47.07 10.78
CA LYS A 63 36.24 47.94 9.64
C LYS A 63 34.97 48.51 8.99
N ALA A 64 33.88 47.75 8.93
CA ALA A 64 32.63 48.15 8.29
C ALA A 64 31.77 49.16 9.09
N GLY A 65 32.02 49.33 10.39
CA GLY A 65 31.28 50.26 11.25
C GLY A 65 29.93 49.72 11.77
N PRO A 66 29.24 50.43 12.69
CA PRO A 66 27.98 49.96 13.27
C PRO A 66 26.84 50.03 12.23
N GLN A 67 26.18 48.89 11.98
CA GLN A 67 25.04 48.75 11.07
C GLN A 67 23.94 47.87 11.68
N SER A 68 22.69 48.08 11.28
CA SER A 68 21.50 47.43 11.86
C SER A 68 21.46 45.90 11.69
N HIS A 69 22.14 45.33 10.70
CA HIS A 69 22.14 43.89 10.40
C HIS A 69 23.50 43.18 10.62
N GLY A 70 24.36 43.72 11.49
CA GLY A 70 25.71 43.15 11.72
C GLY A 70 25.71 41.71 12.23
N LYS A 71 24.76 41.35 13.12
CA LYS A 71 24.68 40.02 13.76
C LYS A 71 24.32 38.91 12.77
N GLU A 72 23.40 39.20 11.84
CA GLU A 72 22.98 38.26 10.80
C GLU A 72 24.09 38.00 9.77
N ARG A 73 24.87 39.04 9.39
CA ARG A 73 26.04 38.86 8.49
C ARG A 73 27.19 38.10 9.14
N TYR A 74 27.47 38.37 10.42
CA TYR A 74 28.50 37.65 11.15
C TYR A 74 28.17 36.15 11.23
N LEU A 75 26.94 35.82 11.65
CA LEU A 75 26.47 34.45 11.74
C LEU A 75 26.45 33.76 10.37
N ALA A 76 25.96 34.44 9.32
CA ALA A 76 25.95 33.88 7.97
C ALA A 76 27.36 33.54 7.46
N LYS A 77 28.36 34.39 7.76
CA LYS A 77 29.73 34.19 7.28
C LYS A 77 30.51 33.15 8.09
N VAL A 78 30.24 33.04 9.39
CA VAL A 78 30.90 32.04 10.27
C VAL A 78 30.27 30.66 10.12
N LEU A 79 28.95 30.57 9.88
CA LEU A 79 28.23 29.29 9.74
C LEU A 79 28.24 28.73 8.31
N ALA A 80 28.37 29.58 7.28
CA ALA A 80 28.45 29.14 5.89
C ALA A 80 29.79 29.61 5.27
N PRO A 81 30.88 28.84 5.43
CA PRO A 81 32.07 29.06 4.61
C PRO A 81 31.64 29.00 3.14
N GLU A 82 32.17 29.90 2.30
CA GLU A 82 31.82 29.95 0.88
C GLU A 82 31.91 28.54 0.29
N ARG A 83 30.76 27.99 -0.12
CA ARG A 83 30.72 26.74 -0.87
C ARG A 83 31.62 26.96 -2.08
N LYS A 84 32.67 26.14 -2.22
CA LYS A 84 33.47 26.09 -3.46
C LYS A 84 32.49 26.08 -4.62
N LYS A 85 32.60 27.04 -5.53
CA LYS A 85 31.83 27.07 -6.77
C LYS A 85 32.22 25.81 -7.56
N THR A 86 31.52 24.70 -7.31
CA THR A 86 31.60 23.51 -8.17
C THR A 86 31.19 23.95 -9.56
N SER A 87 31.91 23.49 -10.57
CA SER A 87 31.63 23.90 -11.94
C SER A 87 30.20 23.48 -12.30
N LYS A 88 29.50 24.26 -13.14
CA LYS A 88 28.17 23.87 -13.67
C LYS A 88 28.16 22.44 -14.25
N ILE A 89 29.32 21.98 -14.70
CA ILE A 89 29.54 20.64 -15.26
C ILE A 89 29.48 19.56 -14.17
N GLU A 90 30.09 19.78 -13.00
CA GLU A 90 30.04 18.84 -11.88
C GLU A 90 28.64 18.73 -11.27
N GLU A 91 27.94 19.85 -11.14
CA GLU A 91 26.56 19.87 -10.67
C GLU A 91 25.61 19.16 -11.64
N GLN A 92 25.85 19.30 -12.95
CA GLN A 92 25.10 18.59 -13.98
C GLN A 92 25.44 17.10 -14.03
N LYS A 93 26.70 16.70 -13.80
CA LYS A 93 27.09 15.29 -13.65
C LYS A 93 26.44 14.66 -12.42
N PHE A 94 26.47 15.34 -11.28
CA PHE A 94 25.83 14.88 -10.05
C PHE A 94 24.31 14.72 -10.20
N ARG A 95 23.66 15.66 -10.92
CA ARG A 95 22.23 15.51 -11.28
C ARG A 95 21.94 14.32 -12.20
N ARG A 96 22.86 13.96 -13.11
CA ARG A 96 22.73 12.76 -13.95
C ARG A 96 22.89 11.49 -13.13
N GLU A 97 23.92 11.43 -12.29
CA GLU A 97 24.13 10.31 -11.37
C GLU A 97 22.93 10.09 -10.43
N GLN A 98 22.34 11.17 -9.89
CA GLN A 98 21.11 11.07 -9.12
C GLN A 98 19.93 10.51 -9.93
N LYS A 99 19.80 10.91 -11.21
CA LYS A 99 18.75 10.39 -12.09
C LYS A 99 18.95 8.91 -12.40
N ASP A 100 20.19 8.50 -12.64
CA ASP A 100 20.55 7.10 -12.92
C ASP A 100 20.29 6.22 -11.68
N ILE A 101 20.68 6.67 -10.48
CA ILE A 101 20.37 5.97 -9.22
C ILE A 101 18.85 5.86 -8.99
N LEU A 102 18.09 6.92 -9.29
CA LEU A 102 16.63 6.87 -9.16
C LEU A 102 15.99 5.92 -10.18
N ALA A 103 16.54 5.82 -11.39
CA ALA A 103 16.09 4.87 -12.40
C ALA A 103 16.38 3.42 -11.99
N ASP A 104 17.59 3.15 -11.48
CA ASP A 104 17.97 1.82 -10.96
C ASP A 104 17.10 1.40 -9.78
N LEU A 105 16.82 2.33 -8.85
CA LEU A 105 15.90 2.08 -7.73
C LEU A 105 14.46 1.81 -8.20
N ALA A 106 14.00 2.50 -9.24
CA ALA A 106 12.68 2.25 -9.82
C ALA A 106 12.61 0.85 -10.46
N GLU A 107 13.65 0.45 -11.21
CA GLU A 107 13.73 -0.88 -11.81
C GLU A 107 13.77 -1.98 -10.75
N GLN A 108 14.59 -1.82 -9.69
CA GLN A 108 14.64 -2.76 -8.58
C GLN A 108 13.28 -2.86 -7.87
N LYS A 109 12.59 -1.73 -7.67
CA LYS A 109 11.24 -1.72 -7.08
C LYS A 109 10.25 -2.48 -7.94
N ASP A 110 10.32 -2.36 -9.26
CA ASP A 110 9.42 -3.06 -10.17
C ASP A 110 9.75 -4.56 -10.25
N ARG A 111 11.02 -4.95 -10.24
CA ARG A 111 11.44 -6.36 -10.07
C ARG A 111 10.89 -6.97 -8.78
N LEU A 112 10.97 -6.23 -7.66
CA LEU A 112 10.41 -6.68 -6.38
C LEU A 112 8.88 -6.80 -6.41
N LYS A 113 8.17 -5.90 -7.11
CA LYS A 113 6.71 -6.02 -7.30
C LYS A 113 6.36 -7.26 -8.11
N LEU A 114 7.04 -7.50 -9.23
CA LEU A 114 6.87 -8.69 -10.06
C LEU A 114 7.11 -9.97 -9.26
N ALA A 115 8.22 -10.04 -8.54
CA ALA A 115 8.54 -11.19 -7.68
C ALA A 115 7.47 -11.43 -6.60
N LYS A 116 6.95 -10.36 -5.98
CA LYS A 116 5.83 -10.49 -5.04
C LYS A 116 4.57 -11.01 -5.71
N VAL A 117 4.19 -10.45 -6.87
CA VAL A 117 2.99 -10.88 -7.61
C VAL A 117 3.11 -12.35 -8.02
N ASP A 118 4.27 -12.79 -8.48
CA ASP A 118 4.49 -14.19 -8.86
C ASP A 118 4.50 -15.12 -7.65
N ALA A 119 5.06 -14.70 -6.51
CA ALA A 119 4.95 -15.43 -5.25
C ALA A 119 3.48 -15.59 -4.81
N PHE A 120 2.68 -14.51 -4.87
CA PHE A 120 1.25 -14.55 -4.58
C PHE A 120 0.49 -15.48 -5.54
N ARG A 121 0.85 -15.49 -6.83
CA ARG A 121 0.24 -16.39 -7.83
C ARG A 121 0.56 -17.85 -7.51
N ASN A 122 1.80 -18.17 -7.17
CA ASN A 122 2.21 -19.50 -6.78
C ASN A 122 1.49 -19.97 -5.50
N GLN A 123 1.42 -19.12 -4.48
CA GLN A 123 0.65 -19.41 -3.26
C GLN A 123 -0.83 -19.66 -3.56
N LYS A 124 -1.45 -18.85 -4.42
CA LYS A 124 -2.85 -19.06 -4.83
C LYS A 124 -3.06 -20.42 -5.52
N LEU A 125 -2.13 -20.86 -6.37
CA LEU A 125 -2.19 -22.17 -7.02
C LEU A 125 -2.10 -23.31 -6.00
N VAL A 126 -1.17 -23.23 -5.05
CA VAL A 126 -1.01 -24.23 -3.98
C VAL A 126 -2.26 -24.24 -3.09
N MET A 127 -2.82 -23.07 -2.75
CA MET A 127 -4.05 -22.97 -1.95
C MET A 127 -5.25 -23.61 -2.64
N ASN A 128 -5.41 -23.41 -3.95
CA ASN A 128 -6.47 -24.07 -4.72
C ASN A 128 -6.30 -25.59 -4.77
N ARG A 129 -5.06 -26.08 -4.86
CA ARG A 129 -4.76 -27.52 -4.83
C ARG A 129 -5.06 -28.10 -3.44
N LEU A 130 -4.58 -27.47 -2.37
CA LEU A 130 -4.86 -27.84 -0.99
C LEU A 130 -6.36 -27.92 -0.73
N GLY A 131 -7.13 -26.90 -1.15
CA GLY A 131 -8.58 -26.88 -0.99
C GLY A 131 -9.29 -28.07 -1.64
N LYS A 132 -8.85 -28.50 -2.83
CA LYS A 132 -9.38 -29.70 -3.49
C LYS A 132 -9.01 -30.98 -2.76
N THR A 133 -7.77 -31.08 -2.28
CA THR A 133 -7.31 -32.25 -1.51
C THR A 133 -8.09 -32.37 -0.21
N VAL A 134 -8.30 -31.26 0.52
CA VAL A 134 -9.13 -31.21 1.74
C VAL A 134 -10.57 -31.61 1.44
N GLU A 135 -11.17 -31.11 0.35
CA GLU A 135 -12.54 -31.51 -0.04
C GLU A 135 -12.65 -33.02 -0.33
N LEU A 136 -11.64 -33.62 -0.97
CA LEU A 136 -11.60 -35.06 -1.20
C LEU A 136 -11.46 -35.84 0.11
N ILE A 137 -10.60 -35.39 1.03
CA ILE A 137 -10.46 -36.00 2.35
C ILE A 137 -11.80 -35.97 3.09
N VAL A 138 -12.49 -34.83 3.11
CA VAL A 138 -13.82 -34.70 3.73
C VAL A 138 -14.82 -35.73 3.17
N LYS A 139 -14.86 -35.91 1.84
CA LYS A 139 -15.75 -36.89 1.20
C LYS A 139 -15.36 -38.33 1.55
N LEU A 140 -14.06 -38.64 1.54
CA LEU A 140 -13.55 -39.97 1.85
C LEU A 140 -13.82 -40.35 3.31
N GLU A 141 -13.61 -39.43 4.25
CA GLU A 141 -13.89 -39.67 5.66
C GLU A 141 -15.39 -39.85 5.90
N ASN A 142 -16.27 -39.03 5.30
CA ASN A 142 -17.72 -39.24 5.42
C ASN A 142 -18.13 -40.62 4.89
N ASN A 143 -17.63 -41.00 3.70
CA ASN A 143 -17.90 -42.33 3.14
C ASN A 143 -17.32 -43.47 4.00
N LEU A 144 -16.22 -43.26 4.72
CA LEU A 144 -15.64 -44.27 5.60
C LEU A 144 -16.58 -44.64 6.76
N TYR A 145 -17.34 -43.66 7.27
CA TYR A 145 -18.33 -43.89 8.33
C TYR A 145 -19.57 -44.65 7.81
N ASP A 146 -19.98 -44.39 6.57
CA ASP A 146 -21.20 -44.99 5.98
C ASP A 146 -20.95 -46.36 5.32
N GLU A 147 -19.71 -46.67 4.95
CA GLU A 147 -19.37 -47.91 4.26
C GLU A 147 -19.47 -49.12 5.20
N SER A 148 -20.05 -50.22 4.71
CA SER A 148 -20.19 -51.47 5.48
C SER A 148 -19.18 -52.55 5.05
N LYS A 149 -18.59 -52.43 3.86
CA LYS A 149 -17.64 -53.41 3.31
C LYS A 149 -16.20 -53.12 3.70
N ASP A 150 -15.54 -54.07 4.35
CA ASP A 150 -14.16 -53.91 4.83
C ASP A 150 -13.13 -53.67 3.71
N ASP A 151 -13.30 -54.32 2.55
CA ASP A 151 -12.43 -54.09 1.39
C ASP A 151 -12.49 -52.64 0.88
N GLN A 152 -13.67 -52.02 0.93
CA GLN A 152 -13.85 -50.62 0.53
C GLN A 152 -13.28 -49.69 1.61
N LYS A 153 -13.47 -50.01 2.90
CA LYS A 153 -12.84 -49.26 4.00
C LYS A 153 -11.32 -49.26 3.91
N SER A 154 -10.70 -50.37 3.53
CA SER A 154 -9.24 -50.43 3.33
C SER A 154 -8.79 -49.50 2.21
N LYS A 155 -9.47 -49.52 1.05
CA LYS A 155 -9.17 -48.63 -0.07
C LYS A 155 -9.35 -47.15 0.28
N ILE A 156 -10.38 -46.83 1.05
CA ILE A 156 -10.61 -45.46 1.52
C ILE A 156 -9.47 -45.02 2.46
N ARG A 157 -9.02 -45.89 3.37
CA ARG A 157 -7.86 -45.61 4.25
C ARG A 157 -6.57 -45.36 3.47
N ASP A 158 -6.27 -46.18 2.46
CA ASP A 158 -5.09 -45.98 1.62
C ASP A 158 -5.14 -44.65 0.85
N GLN A 159 -6.34 -44.27 0.37
CA GLN A 159 -6.56 -42.98 -0.26
C GLN A 159 -6.41 -41.82 0.73
N LEU A 160 -6.95 -41.95 1.95
CA LEU A 160 -6.82 -40.93 2.99
C LEU A 160 -5.36 -40.69 3.36
N GLU A 161 -4.54 -41.74 3.48
CA GLU A 161 -3.11 -41.61 3.73
C GLU A 161 -2.40 -40.85 2.60
N THR A 162 -2.65 -41.25 1.35
CA THR A 162 -2.06 -40.58 0.17
C THR A 162 -2.45 -39.10 0.11
N ARG A 163 -3.74 -38.80 0.29
CA ARG A 163 -4.26 -37.42 0.26
C ARG A 163 -3.81 -36.60 1.46
N GLY A 164 -3.66 -37.22 2.63
CA GLY A 164 -3.14 -36.58 3.83
C GLY A 164 -1.71 -36.08 3.62
N LEU A 165 -0.85 -36.89 2.98
CA LEU A 165 0.51 -36.48 2.63
C LEU A 165 0.55 -35.36 1.58
N GLU A 166 -0.34 -35.40 0.58
CA GLU A 166 -0.50 -34.30 -0.40
C GLU A 166 -0.92 -33.00 0.28
N ALA A 167 -1.89 -33.07 1.18
CA ALA A 167 -2.38 -31.92 1.93
C ALA A 167 -1.33 -31.36 2.88
N ALA A 168 -0.58 -32.21 3.58
CA ALA A 168 0.51 -31.79 4.47
C ALA A 168 1.60 -31.04 3.71
N ARG A 169 2.01 -31.55 2.54
CA ARG A 169 3.00 -30.90 1.69
C ARG A 169 2.54 -29.50 1.24
N ASP A 170 1.30 -29.39 0.79
CA ASP A 170 0.76 -28.11 0.30
C ASP A 170 0.52 -27.11 1.44
N HIS A 171 0.16 -27.61 2.62
CA HIS A 171 0.00 -26.81 3.84
C HIS A 171 1.32 -26.25 4.34
N GLU A 172 2.40 -27.05 4.28
CA GLU A 172 3.77 -26.61 4.61
C GLU A 172 4.28 -25.56 3.61
N LEU A 173 4.04 -25.76 2.31
CA LEU A 173 4.39 -24.79 1.26
C LEU A 173 3.71 -23.42 1.42
N LEU A 174 2.57 -23.38 2.12
CA LEU A 174 1.83 -22.15 2.41
C LEU A 174 2.14 -21.58 3.80
N GLU A 175 3.00 -22.23 4.58
CA GLU A 175 3.36 -21.83 5.96
C GLU A 175 2.13 -21.59 6.85
N LEU A 176 1.08 -22.41 6.67
CA LEU A 176 -0.15 -22.29 7.44
C LEU A 176 0.03 -22.85 8.86
N VAL A 177 -0.66 -22.22 9.83
CA VAL A 177 -0.65 -22.66 11.23
C VAL A 177 -1.63 -23.81 11.42
N GLY A 178 -1.20 -24.84 12.16
CA GLY A 178 -2.00 -26.02 12.47
C GLY A 178 -1.73 -27.17 11.50
N THR A 179 -2.71 -28.06 11.39
CA THR A 179 -2.65 -29.24 10.52
C THR A 179 -3.74 -29.17 9.45
N PRO A 180 -3.53 -29.82 8.29
CA PRO A 180 -4.60 -29.99 7.30
C PRO A 180 -5.85 -30.68 7.89
N GLN A 181 -5.66 -31.56 8.88
CA GLN A 181 -6.75 -32.26 9.55
C GLN A 181 -7.66 -31.29 10.33
N ASP A 182 -7.11 -30.23 10.93
CA ASP A 182 -7.93 -29.22 11.62
C ASP A 182 -8.95 -28.57 10.66
N ILE A 183 -8.57 -28.38 9.39
CA ILE A 183 -9.46 -27.84 8.35
C ILE A 183 -10.54 -28.85 7.98
N VAL A 184 -10.17 -30.13 7.88
CA VAL A 184 -11.08 -31.24 7.58
C VAL A 184 -12.10 -31.39 8.72
N ASP A 185 -11.63 -31.45 9.96
CA ASP A 185 -12.45 -31.61 11.16
C ASP A 185 -13.38 -30.40 11.35
N PHE A 186 -12.90 -29.18 11.12
CA PHE A 186 -13.75 -27.99 11.12
C PHE A 186 -14.88 -28.13 10.10
N ARG A 187 -14.58 -28.58 8.88
CA ARG A 187 -15.60 -28.76 7.83
C ARG A 187 -16.58 -29.90 8.11
N ARG A 188 -16.15 -30.97 8.78
CA ARG A 188 -16.98 -32.15 9.04
C ARG A 188 -17.78 -32.04 10.33
N LEU A 189 -17.17 -31.50 11.39
CA LEU A 189 -17.75 -31.54 12.74
C LEU A 189 -18.35 -30.21 13.16
N MET A 190 -17.77 -29.09 12.71
CA MET A 190 -18.18 -27.75 13.16
C MET A 190 -19.13 -27.09 12.17
N VAL A 191 -18.84 -27.11 10.87
CA VAL A 191 -19.68 -26.47 9.85
C VAL A 191 -21.11 -27.01 9.85
N PRO A 192 -21.37 -28.34 9.92
CA PRO A 192 -22.74 -28.84 9.99
C PRO A 192 -23.47 -28.34 11.23
N LYS A 193 -22.83 -28.26 12.40
CA LYS A 193 -23.44 -27.72 13.63
C LYS A 193 -23.72 -26.22 13.56
N LEU A 194 -23.02 -25.48 12.71
CA LEU A 194 -23.23 -24.05 12.48
C LEU A 194 -24.34 -23.78 11.45
N VAL A 195 -24.72 -24.78 10.65
CA VAL A 195 -25.68 -24.65 9.54
C VAL A 195 -26.96 -25.43 9.81
N LEU A 196 -26.88 -26.54 10.53
CA LEU A 196 -27.99 -27.40 10.94
C LEU A 196 -28.33 -27.12 12.41
N HIS A 197 -29.59 -26.78 12.65
CA HIS A 197 -30.19 -26.61 13.98
C HIS A 197 -30.94 -27.88 14.36
N ALA A 198 -31.38 -28.04 15.61
CA ALA A 198 -32.30 -29.11 15.96
C ALA A 198 -33.73 -28.56 15.98
N CYS A 199 -34.70 -29.33 15.49
CA CYS A 199 -36.11 -28.99 15.68
C CYS A 199 -36.42 -28.91 17.19
N PRO A 200 -37.08 -27.84 17.67
CA PRO A 200 -37.40 -27.71 19.10
C PRO A 200 -38.39 -28.76 19.62
N GLU A 201 -39.17 -29.39 18.74
CA GLU A 201 -40.18 -30.39 19.11
C GLU A 201 -39.65 -31.83 18.97
N CYS A 202 -39.20 -32.24 17.77
CA CYS A 202 -38.76 -33.61 17.52
C CYS A 202 -37.25 -33.85 17.65
N GLY A 203 -36.44 -32.78 17.70
CA GLY A 203 -34.99 -32.89 17.80
C GLY A 203 -34.25 -33.27 16.51
N ASP A 204 -34.96 -33.41 15.38
CA ASP A 204 -34.37 -33.75 14.09
C ASP A 204 -33.51 -32.62 13.51
N GLU A 205 -32.56 -32.99 12.63
CA GLU A 205 -31.59 -32.09 12.04
C GLU A 205 -32.21 -31.14 10.99
N LEU A 206 -32.21 -29.88 11.40
CA LEU A 206 -32.82 -28.69 10.85
C LEU A 206 -31.98 -27.83 9.89
N ASP A 207 -32.10 -27.78 8.55
CA ASP A 207 -31.47 -26.66 7.79
C ASP A 207 -32.41 -25.44 7.75
N PRO A 208 -32.12 -24.32 8.44
CA PRO A 208 -33.01 -23.17 8.47
C PRO A 208 -33.25 -22.55 7.09
N ARG A 209 -32.36 -22.75 6.12
CA ARG A 209 -32.52 -22.20 4.76
C ARG A 209 -33.60 -22.91 3.98
N SER A 210 -33.74 -24.23 4.14
CA SER A 210 -34.74 -25.05 3.47
C SER A 210 -36.06 -25.16 4.27
N CYS A 211 -36.05 -24.69 5.51
CA CYS A 211 -37.15 -24.87 6.46
C CYS A 211 -37.88 -23.57 6.77
N ARG A 212 -37.75 -22.54 5.94
CA ARG A 212 -38.61 -21.35 6.03
C ARG A 212 -40.05 -21.74 5.74
N ASN A 213 -40.98 -21.30 6.58
CA ASN A 213 -42.39 -21.62 6.42
C ASN A 213 -42.96 -20.93 5.16
N PRO A 214 -43.43 -21.70 4.16
CA PRO A 214 -44.04 -21.10 2.96
C PRO A 214 -45.41 -20.48 3.23
N ASP A 215 -46.11 -20.90 4.29
CA ASP A 215 -47.44 -20.41 4.63
C ASP A 215 -47.41 -19.07 5.40
N ASP A 216 -46.24 -18.67 5.90
CA ASP A 216 -46.04 -17.45 6.68
C ASP A 216 -44.77 -16.73 6.20
N VAL A 217 -44.87 -16.17 5.00
CA VAL A 217 -43.76 -15.52 4.29
C VAL A 217 -43.35 -14.19 4.94
N ASP A 218 -44.31 -13.53 5.60
CA ASP A 218 -44.15 -12.18 6.16
C ASP A 218 -43.38 -12.18 7.48
N ASN A 219 -43.39 -13.29 8.23
CA ASN A 219 -42.65 -13.43 9.48
C ASN A 219 -41.42 -14.34 9.35
N TRP A 220 -40.57 -14.31 10.37
CA TRP A 220 -39.41 -15.19 10.49
C TRP A 220 -39.81 -16.52 11.13
N SER A 221 -40.73 -17.23 10.47
CA SER A 221 -41.18 -18.56 10.90
C SER A 221 -40.56 -19.68 10.06
N PHE A 222 -40.33 -20.79 10.74
CA PHE A 222 -39.75 -22.00 10.20
C PHE A 222 -40.76 -23.14 10.35
N ILE A 223 -40.67 -24.14 9.49
CA ILE A 223 -41.44 -25.38 9.57
C ILE A 223 -40.48 -26.56 9.60
N CYS A 224 -40.68 -27.47 10.54
CA CYS A 224 -39.98 -28.76 10.50
C CYS A 224 -40.66 -29.67 9.48
N TRP A 225 -39.93 -30.17 8.49
CA TRP A 225 -40.50 -31.07 7.48
C TRP A 225 -40.73 -32.50 7.99
N ASP A 226 -40.12 -32.89 9.11
CA ASP A 226 -40.30 -34.23 9.70
C ASP A 226 -41.53 -34.30 10.62
N CYS A 227 -41.75 -33.29 11.46
CA CYS A 227 -42.90 -33.23 12.38
C CYS A 227 -43.96 -32.20 11.98
N GLU A 228 -43.81 -31.55 10.83
CA GLU A 228 -44.71 -30.54 10.26
C GLU A 228 -45.05 -29.37 11.20
N THR A 229 -44.28 -29.20 12.28
CA THR A 229 -44.58 -28.21 13.31
C THR A 229 -43.91 -26.88 12.96
N PRO A 230 -44.68 -25.77 12.87
CA PRO A 230 -44.12 -24.45 12.68
C PRO A 230 -43.55 -23.92 14.01
N PHE A 231 -42.43 -23.21 13.94
CA PHE A 231 -41.80 -22.58 15.09
C PHE A 231 -41.11 -21.27 14.68
N THR A 232 -40.94 -20.37 15.65
CA THR A 232 -40.23 -19.10 15.48
C THR A 232 -38.87 -19.15 16.13
N ALA A 233 -37.95 -18.30 15.68
CA ALA A 233 -36.69 -18.11 16.41
C ALA A 233 -36.97 -17.32 17.70
N ALA A 234 -36.40 -17.76 18.83
CA ALA A 234 -36.60 -17.09 20.14
C ALA A 234 -36.25 -15.60 20.14
N LEU A 235 -35.34 -15.15 19.27
CA LEU A 235 -35.04 -13.72 19.10
C LEU A 235 -36.19 -12.95 18.45
N GLY A 236 -36.95 -13.59 17.54
CA GLY A 236 -38.15 -13.03 16.93
C GLY A 236 -39.19 -12.68 18.00
N ASP A 237 -39.51 -13.64 18.88
CA ASP A 237 -40.49 -13.44 19.95
C ASP A 237 -40.10 -12.28 20.90
N VAL A 238 -38.80 -12.15 21.20
CA VAL A 238 -38.29 -11.04 22.02
C VAL A 238 -38.45 -9.70 21.30
N VAL A 239 -38.12 -9.66 20.01
CA VAL A 239 -38.22 -8.43 19.20
C VAL A 239 -39.68 -8.03 19.01
N ASP A 240 -40.57 -8.98 18.72
CA ASP A 240 -42.00 -8.75 18.58
C ASP A 240 -42.61 -8.28 19.90
N GLY A 241 -42.23 -8.88 21.02
CA GLY A 241 -42.61 -8.39 22.35
C GLY A 241 -42.14 -6.96 22.64
N VAL A 242 -40.94 -6.56 22.17
CA VAL A 242 -40.46 -5.17 22.28
C VAL A 242 -41.25 -4.22 21.37
N PHE A 243 -41.68 -4.67 20.19
CA PHE A 243 -42.51 -3.90 19.27
C PHE A 243 -43.94 -3.70 19.79
N GLU A 244 -44.54 -4.74 20.38
CA GLU A 244 -45.88 -4.71 20.98
C GLU A 244 -45.93 -3.84 22.24
N ASN A 245 -44.88 -3.86 23.06
CA ASN A 245 -44.76 -3.04 24.27
C ASN A 245 -44.51 -1.54 23.99
N GLY A 246 -44.53 -1.11 22.72
CA GLY A 246 -44.48 0.30 22.35
C GLY A 246 -43.09 0.95 22.46
N SER A 247 -42.05 0.19 22.81
CA SER A 247 -40.65 0.62 22.87
C SER A 247 -39.99 0.76 21.49
N ARG A 248 -40.69 1.38 20.53
CA ARG A 248 -40.11 1.69 19.22
C ARG A 248 -39.08 2.80 19.38
N ILE A 249 -37.84 2.51 19.01
CA ILE A 249 -36.80 3.53 18.93
C ILE A 249 -37.17 4.48 17.79
N VAL A 250 -37.62 5.69 18.13
CA VAL A 250 -37.86 6.74 17.14
C VAL A 250 -36.51 7.34 16.78
N ILE A 251 -36.00 6.97 15.60
CA ILE A 251 -34.79 7.56 15.03
C ILE A 251 -35.21 8.84 14.31
N ASP A 252 -34.74 9.97 14.81
CA ASP A 252 -34.89 11.26 14.14
C ASP A 252 -33.86 11.35 13.00
N GLU A 253 -34.33 11.21 11.77
CA GLU A 253 -33.52 11.22 10.55
C GLU A 253 -32.76 12.55 10.34
N ASN A 254 -33.19 13.62 10.99
CA ASN A 254 -32.58 14.95 10.87
C ASN A 254 -31.60 15.25 12.00
N LYS A 255 -31.39 14.31 12.94
CA LYS A 255 -30.54 14.54 14.09
C LYS A 255 -29.06 14.42 13.68
N PRO A 256 -28.23 15.45 13.90
CA PRO A 256 -26.82 15.37 13.60
C PRO A 256 -26.13 14.30 14.46
N PRO A 257 -25.00 13.73 14.01
CA PRO A 257 -24.24 12.77 14.79
C PRO A 257 -23.92 13.30 16.21
N ARG A 258 -24.08 12.43 17.22
CA ARG A 258 -23.83 12.80 18.64
C ARG A 258 -22.40 13.21 18.89
N GLU A 259 -21.47 12.62 18.15
CA GLU A 259 -20.07 12.98 18.15
C GLU A 259 -19.78 13.93 16.99
N SER A 260 -18.85 14.87 17.21
CA SER A 260 -18.39 15.74 16.12
C SER A 260 -17.87 14.87 14.99
N VAL A 261 -18.55 14.91 13.84
CA VAL A 261 -18.08 14.23 12.64
C VAL A 261 -16.65 14.71 12.39
N PRO A 262 -15.64 13.82 12.40
CA PRO A 262 -14.29 14.20 12.05
C PRO A 262 -14.38 14.87 10.68
N ALA A 263 -13.88 16.11 10.58
CA ALA A 263 -13.94 16.85 9.33
C ALA A 263 -13.40 15.93 8.23
N LYS A 264 -14.19 15.75 7.16
CA LYS A 264 -13.75 15.04 5.95
C LYS A 264 -12.34 15.56 5.67
N PRO A 265 -11.32 14.68 5.53
CA PRO A 265 -9.96 15.13 5.30
C PRO A 265 -10.05 16.15 4.18
N ALA A 266 -9.64 17.39 4.50
CA ALA A 266 -9.95 18.57 3.69
C ALA A 266 -9.82 18.15 2.24
N SER A 267 -10.88 18.32 1.43
CA SER A 267 -10.73 18.19 -0.01
C SER A 267 -9.49 18.99 -0.32
N LYS A 268 -8.44 18.32 -0.81
CA LYS A 268 -7.21 19.03 -1.15
C LYS A 268 -7.65 19.99 -2.23
N ASP A 269 -7.94 21.23 -1.86
CA ASP A 269 -8.38 22.23 -2.79
C ASP A 269 -7.36 22.23 -3.92
N PHE A 270 -7.80 22.33 -5.17
CA PHE A 270 -6.92 22.27 -6.33
C PHE A 270 -5.75 23.25 -6.19
N THR A 271 -5.93 24.35 -5.44
CA THR A 271 -4.90 25.30 -5.01
C THR A 271 -3.77 24.66 -4.19
N THR A 272 -4.07 23.73 -3.28
CA THR A 272 -3.07 23.00 -2.46
C THR A 272 -2.27 22.02 -3.33
N VAL A 273 -2.92 21.38 -4.30
CA VAL A 273 -2.26 20.48 -5.26
C VAL A 273 -1.37 21.28 -6.22
N SER A 274 -1.86 22.40 -6.74
CA SER A 274 -1.07 23.31 -7.56
C SER A 274 0.12 23.90 -6.80
N GLN A 275 -0.05 24.26 -5.52
CA GLN A 275 1.06 24.74 -4.68
C GLN A 275 2.09 23.65 -4.39
N LEU A 276 1.67 22.39 -4.19
CA LEU A 276 2.59 21.26 -4.04
C LEU A 276 3.36 20.99 -5.34
N ILE A 277 2.70 21.06 -6.49
CA ILE A 277 3.33 20.91 -7.81
C ILE A 277 4.32 22.05 -8.06
N ILE A 278 3.97 23.30 -7.75
CA ILE A 278 4.88 24.45 -7.85
C ILE A 278 6.09 24.27 -6.93
N LYS A 279 5.88 23.81 -5.69
CA LYS A 279 6.96 23.59 -4.72
C LYS A 279 7.88 22.42 -5.11
N ASP A 280 7.34 21.38 -5.76
CA ASP A 280 8.13 20.29 -6.34
C ASP A 280 8.87 20.73 -7.62
N MET A 281 8.25 21.57 -8.47
CA MET A 281 8.91 22.18 -9.62
C MET A 281 10.07 23.10 -9.20
N GLU A 282 9.92 23.87 -8.12
CA GLU A 282 10.96 24.72 -7.55
C GLU A 282 12.10 23.90 -6.91
N LYS A 283 11.78 22.78 -6.25
CA LYS A 283 12.79 21.87 -5.68
C LYS A 283 13.58 21.11 -6.74
N THR A 284 12.93 20.71 -7.83
CA THR A 284 13.55 19.87 -8.87
C THR A 284 14.13 20.67 -10.04
N GLY A 285 13.69 21.92 -10.23
CA GLY A 285 14.10 22.80 -11.32
C GLY A 285 13.67 22.30 -12.70
N ALA A 286 12.64 21.45 -12.77
CA ALA A 286 12.11 20.88 -14.01
C ALA A 286 11.02 21.78 -14.60
N THR A 287 10.98 21.90 -15.93
CA THR A 287 9.94 22.65 -16.63
C THR A 287 8.65 21.83 -16.75
N ALA A 288 7.49 22.49 -16.80
CA ALA A 288 6.18 21.83 -16.87
C ALA A 288 6.07 20.83 -18.05
N ASP A 289 6.68 21.13 -19.19
CA ASP A 289 6.72 20.25 -20.36
C ASP A 289 7.52 18.96 -20.12
N GLN A 290 8.57 19.01 -19.29
CA GLN A 290 9.36 17.81 -18.92
C GLN A 290 8.59 16.91 -17.96
N MET A 291 7.77 17.49 -17.08
CA MET A 291 6.90 16.74 -16.18
C MET A 291 5.71 16.11 -16.93
N ALA A 292 5.12 16.83 -17.88
CA ALA A 292 4.10 16.28 -18.77
C ALA A 292 4.65 15.12 -19.61
N ALA A 293 5.81 15.29 -20.24
CA ALA A 293 6.48 14.22 -21.00
C ALA A 293 6.86 13.01 -20.12
N ALA A 294 7.30 13.23 -18.87
CA ALA A 294 7.57 12.15 -17.92
C ALA A 294 6.30 11.43 -17.46
N THR A 295 5.18 12.15 -17.35
CA THR A 295 3.88 11.58 -16.97
C THR A 295 3.25 10.82 -18.14
N GLU A 296 3.39 11.31 -19.36
CA GLU A 296 3.00 10.60 -20.59
C GLU A 296 3.86 9.34 -20.80
N ALA A 297 5.17 9.42 -20.58
CA ALA A 297 6.06 8.25 -20.56
C ALA A 297 5.72 7.26 -19.43
N SER A 298 5.27 7.76 -18.27
CA SER A 298 4.78 6.94 -17.17
C SER A 298 3.41 6.31 -17.45
N SER A 299 2.57 6.91 -18.29
CA SER A 299 1.29 6.33 -18.70
C SER A 299 1.47 5.19 -19.72
N LEU A 300 2.56 5.23 -20.50
CA LEU A 300 3.02 4.10 -21.32
C LEU A 300 3.66 2.97 -20.50
N ALA A 301 3.92 3.16 -19.21
CA ALA A 301 4.56 2.18 -18.33
C ALA A 301 3.58 1.20 -17.64
N GLY A 302 2.37 1.04 -18.18
CA GLY A 302 1.55 -0.13 -17.91
C GLY A 302 1.80 -1.14 -19.03
N GLY A 303 2.71 -2.10 -18.84
CA GLY A 303 3.17 -3.09 -19.84
C GLY A 303 2.10 -4.08 -20.36
N LEU A 304 0.90 -3.61 -20.64
CA LEU A 304 -0.17 -4.32 -21.33
C LEU A 304 0.00 -4.09 -22.83
N MET A 305 0.11 -5.18 -23.57
CA MET A 305 0.12 -5.19 -25.02
C MET A 305 -1.27 -4.78 -25.54
N SER A 306 -1.31 -4.10 -26.69
CA SER A 306 -2.59 -3.75 -27.30
C SER A 306 -3.34 -5.03 -27.73
N ILE A 307 -4.67 -4.97 -27.68
CA ILE A 307 -5.53 -6.12 -28.02
C ILE A 307 -5.28 -6.62 -29.45
N ASN A 308 -5.05 -5.72 -30.40
CA ASN A 308 -4.79 -6.08 -31.78
C ASN A 308 -3.40 -6.72 -31.96
N ASP A 309 -2.38 -6.18 -31.27
CA ASP A 309 -1.02 -6.75 -31.32
C ASP A 309 -0.99 -8.17 -30.75
N TRP A 310 -1.77 -8.44 -29.70
CA TRP A 310 -1.94 -9.79 -29.16
C TRP A 310 -2.55 -10.74 -30.18
N ILE A 311 -3.63 -10.32 -30.84
CA ILE A 311 -4.35 -11.15 -31.81
C ILE A 311 -3.43 -11.51 -32.98
N ASP A 312 -2.68 -10.54 -33.49
CA ASP A 312 -1.80 -10.74 -34.64
C ASP A 312 -0.58 -11.61 -34.30
N GLN A 313 0.01 -11.46 -33.11
CA GLN A 313 1.12 -12.31 -32.66
C GLN A 313 0.67 -13.77 -32.45
N THR A 314 -0.48 -13.98 -31.81
CA THR A 314 -0.99 -15.33 -31.55
C THR A 314 -1.37 -16.04 -32.85
N LEU A 315 -1.99 -15.33 -33.80
CA LEU A 315 -2.29 -15.87 -35.13
C LEU A 315 -1.03 -16.11 -35.95
N ALA A 316 -0.01 -15.26 -35.87
CA ALA A 316 1.26 -15.47 -36.56
C ALA A 316 2.02 -16.70 -36.02
N ALA A 317 1.91 -16.98 -34.72
CA ALA A 317 2.60 -18.10 -34.08
C ALA A 317 1.87 -19.44 -34.28
N LYS A 318 0.54 -19.47 -34.14
CA LYS A 318 -0.26 -20.71 -34.13
C LYS A 318 -1.13 -20.91 -35.37
N GLY A 319 -1.42 -19.85 -36.12
CA GLY A 319 -2.39 -19.86 -37.23
C GLY A 319 -3.87 -19.84 -36.78
N TYR A 320 -4.14 -19.99 -35.49
CA TYR A 320 -5.47 -19.97 -34.88
C TYR A 320 -5.39 -19.50 -33.42
N ILE A 321 -6.52 -19.09 -32.84
CA ILE A 321 -6.64 -18.75 -31.42
C ILE A 321 -7.63 -19.73 -30.76
N GLN A 322 -7.17 -20.48 -29.75
CA GLN A 322 -7.99 -21.43 -29.01
C GLN A 322 -8.79 -20.72 -27.91
N ALA A 323 -10.12 -20.82 -27.95
CA ALA A 323 -10.99 -19.97 -27.13
C ALA A 323 -10.92 -20.19 -25.62
N GLN A 324 -10.48 -21.37 -25.17
CA GLN A 324 -10.34 -21.67 -23.74
C GLN A 324 -8.89 -21.48 -23.26
N GLU A 325 -7.92 -21.92 -24.04
CA GLU A 325 -6.50 -21.90 -23.67
C GLU A 325 -5.87 -20.51 -23.82
N ASP A 326 -6.13 -19.83 -24.94
CA ASP A 326 -5.54 -18.52 -25.21
C ASP A 326 -6.32 -17.37 -24.56
N ARG A 327 -7.48 -17.67 -23.95
CA ARG A 327 -8.29 -16.67 -23.25
C ARG A 327 -7.63 -16.14 -21.99
N GLU A 328 -6.90 -16.98 -21.28
CA GLU A 328 -6.17 -16.56 -20.09
C GLU A 328 -4.96 -15.69 -20.46
N ASP A 329 -4.20 -16.07 -21.50
CA ASP A 329 -3.08 -15.27 -22.01
C ASP A 329 -3.54 -13.92 -22.57
N PHE A 330 -4.69 -13.87 -23.25
CA PHE A 330 -5.31 -12.62 -23.69
C PHE A 330 -5.58 -11.66 -22.53
N ILE A 331 -6.19 -12.14 -21.44
CA ILE A 331 -6.49 -11.32 -20.27
C ILE A 331 -5.18 -10.85 -19.62
N LEU A 332 -4.20 -11.75 -19.51
CA LEU A 332 -2.93 -11.50 -18.83
C LEU A 332 -2.08 -10.45 -19.57
N ARG A 333 -2.07 -10.47 -20.90
CA ARG A 333 -1.26 -9.56 -21.72
C ARG A 333 -1.96 -8.26 -22.08
N THR A 334 -3.29 -8.24 -22.19
CA THR A 334 -4.05 -7.07 -22.65
C THR A 334 -4.87 -6.37 -21.56
N GLY A 335 -5.10 -7.03 -20.42
CA GLY A 335 -5.91 -6.50 -19.32
C GLY A 335 -7.41 -6.43 -19.64
N ALA A 336 -7.85 -6.93 -20.80
CA ALA A 336 -9.24 -6.93 -21.19
C ALA A 336 -10.05 -7.97 -20.40
N GLY A 337 -11.27 -7.60 -20.00
CA GLY A 337 -12.14 -8.48 -19.22
C GLY A 337 -12.54 -9.76 -19.96
N ALA A 338 -12.52 -10.90 -19.25
CA ALA A 338 -12.79 -12.24 -19.79
C ALA A 338 -14.11 -12.35 -20.56
N THR A 339 -15.15 -11.61 -20.16
CA THR A 339 -16.48 -11.60 -20.80
C THR A 339 -16.48 -10.93 -22.17
N LYS A 340 -15.45 -10.14 -22.50
CA LYS A 340 -15.33 -9.43 -23.78
C LYS A 340 -14.44 -10.13 -24.80
N PHE A 341 -13.78 -11.24 -24.46
CA PHE A 341 -12.90 -12.01 -25.34
C PHE A 341 -13.55 -12.33 -26.70
N ASN A 342 -14.72 -12.99 -26.69
CA ASN A 342 -15.44 -13.36 -27.91
C ASN A 342 -15.89 -12.14 -28.74
N LYS A 343 -16.17 -11.01 -28.07
CA LYS A 343 -16.57 -9.77 -28.75
C LYS A 343 -15.37 -9.14 -29.47
N TRP A 344 -14.18 -9.23 -28.89
CA TRP A 344 -12.94 -8.76 -29.51
C TRP A 344 -12.51 -9.62 -30.69
N MET A 345 -12.59 -10.95 -30.59
CA MET A 345 -12.28 -11.83 -31.73
C MET A 345 -13.20 -11.58 -32.93
N LYS A 346 -14.51 -11.42 -32.70
CA LYS A 346 -15.47 -11.03 -33.75
C LYS A 346 -15.17 -9.64 -34.33
N LYS A 347 -14.81 -8.67 -33.48
CA LYS A 347 -14.47 -7.31 -33.91
C LYS A 347 -13.19 -7.28 -34.76
N ALA A 348 -12.26 -8.18 -34.48
CA ALA A 348 -11.04 -8.38 -35.27
C ALA A 348 -11.27 -9.23 -36.55
N GLY A 349 -12.51 -9.61 -36.86
CA GLY A 349 -12.86 -10.32 -38.09
C GLY A 349 -12.55 -11.81 -38.09
N LEU A 350 -12.40 -12.43 -36.91
CA LEU A 350 -12.18 -13.88 -36.79
C LEU A 350 -13.50 -14.66 -36.77
N TYR A 351 -13.49 -15.84 -37.39
CA TYR A 351 -14.60 -16.80 -37.39
C TYR A 351 -14.38 -17.86 -36.31
N PHE A 352 -15.45 -18.21 -35.58
CA PHE A 352 -15.40 -19.22 -34.52
C PHE A 352 -15.95 -20.56 -34.99
N ASN A 353 -15.10 -21.59 -34.98
CA ASN A 353 -15.50 -22.95 -35.26
C ASN A 353 -15.99 -23.63 -33.96
N LYS A 354 -17.30 -23.93 -33.90
CA LYS A 354 -17.94 -24.52 -32.71
C LYS A 354 -17.48 -25.95 -32.39
N GLN A 355 -17.00 -26.70 -33.38
CA GLN A 355 -16.58 -28.09 -33.19
C GLN A 355 -15.16 -28.17 -32.62
N THR A 356 -14.27 -27.26 -33.03
CA THR A 356 -12.86 -27.27 -32.63
C THR A 356 -12.55 -26.26 -31.52
N GLY A 357 -13.43 -25.29 -31.28
CA GLY A 357 -13.23 -24.22 -30.29
C GLY A 357 -12.20 -23.18 -30.73
N ARG A 358 -11.92 -23.08 -32.03
CA ARG A 358 -10.86 -22.22 -32.60
C ARG A 358 -11.43 -20.97 -33.27
N TRP A 359 -10.66 -19.90 -33.19
CA TRP A 359 -10.85 -18.66 -33.93
C TRP A 359 -9.80 -18.55 -35.03
N THR A 360 -10.22 -18.35 -36.27
CA THR A 360 -9.36 -18.28 -37.47
C THR A 360 -9.80 -17.13 -38.39
N ARG A 361 -8.87 -16.61 -39.22
CA ARG A 361 -9.20 -15.55 -40.20
C ARG A 361 -9.97 -16.08 -41.41
N TYR A 362 -10.01 -17.40 -41.58
CA TYR A 362 -10.72 -18.08 -42.65
C TYR A 362 -11.96 -18.77 -42.08
N GLU A 363 -13.07 -18.66 -42.79
CA GLU A 363 -14.24 -19.49 -42.54
C GLU A 363 -13.88 -20.91 -43.00
N ASP A 364 -13.65 -21.83 -42.06
CA ASP A 364 -13.45 -23.24 -42.40
C ASP A 364 -14.69 -23.73 -43.16
N ARG A 365 -14.48 -24.20 -44.41
CA ARG A 365 -15.51 -24.81 -45.26
C ARG A 365 -15.99 -26.16 -44.73
#